data_AF-A0A2Y9C3V6-F1
#
_entry.id   AF-A0A2Y9C3V6-F1
#
_cell.length_a   1.000
_cell.length_b   1.000
_cell.length_c   1.000
_cell.angle_alpha   90.00
_cell.angle_beta   90.00
_cell.angle_gamma   90.00
#
_symmetry.space_group_name_H-M   'P 1'
#
loop_
_entity.id
_entity.type
_entity.pdbx_description
1 polymer ?
#
loop_
_entity_poly.entity_id
_entity_poly.type
_entity_poly.pdbx_seq_one_letter_code
_entity_poly.pdbx_strand_id
1 'polypeptide(L)'
;MTISTGDKLPEANLIRIGGEGPETVSLSELTAGKTVAIFAVPGAFTPTCSAAHVPSYIQAKDQLAEKGVDAIVCISVNDPFVLKAWGEATGATEAGIHMLADADGSFTKAMGLDFDAPPAGLIGRSRRYGMLVEDGTVKALNVEESPGVMEVSDAETLLKTL
;
A
#
# COMPACT_ATOMS: atom_id res chain seq x y z
N MET A 1 -7.26 -10.06 14.91
CA MET A 1 -5.84 -10.18 15.32
C MET A 1 -5.06 -9.33 14.35
N THR A 2 -4.05 -8.60 14.81
CA THR A 2 -3.21 -7.80 13.92
C THR A 2 -2.25 -8.72 13.18
N ILE A 3 -2.11 -8.52 11.87
CA ILE A 3 -1.18 -9.23 11.00
C ILE A 3 0.27 -9.12 11.51
N SER A 4 1.06 -10.16 11.28
CA SER A 4 2.46 -10.22 11.67
C SER A 4 3.32 -10.91 10.60
N THR A 5 4.64 -10.81 10.72
CA THR A 5 5.57 -11.55 9.86
C THR A 5 5.33 -13.05 9.99
N GLY A 6 5.24 -13.74 8.86
CA GLY A 6 4.93 -15.17 8.75
C GLY A 6 3.46 -15.45 8.44
N ASP A 7 2.57 -14.48 8.64
CA ASP A 7 1.15 -14.64 8.32
C ASP A 7 0.90 -14.56 6.81
N LYS A 8 -0.14 -15.25 6.34
CA LYS A 8 -0.69 -15.06 5.00
C LYS A 8 -1.57 -13.80 4.99
N LEU A 9 -1.52 -13.05 3.89
CA LEU A 9 -2.42 -11.92 3.68
C LEU A 9 -3.88 -12.40 3.72
N PRO A 10 -4.81 -11.61 4.31
CA PRO A 10 -6.23 -11.82 4.14
C PRO A 10 -6.60 -11.78 2.66
N GLU A 11 -7.57 -12.63 2.27
CA GLU A 11 -8.19 -12.51 0.95
C GLU A 11 -8.81 -11.13 0.79
N ALA A 12 -8.51 -10.47 -0.33
CA ALA A 12 -8.96 -9.12 -0.60
C ALA A 12 -9.18 -8.89 -2.09
N ASN A 13 -10.28 -8.21 -2.39
CA ASN A 13 -10.64 -7.72 -3.71
C ASN A 13 -10.58 -6.20 -3.67
N LEU A 14 -9.48 -5.63 -4.13
CA LEU A 14 -9.25 -4.19 -4.17
C LEU A 14 -9.72 -3.63 -5.51
N ILE A 15 -9.86 -2.31 -5.62
CA ILE A 15 -10.41 -1.68 -6.82
C ILE A 15 -9.41 -0.69 -7.42
N ARG A 16 -9.28 -0.69 -8.74
CA ARG A 16 -8.61 0.39 -9.48
C ARG A 16 -9.52 0.90 -10.60
N ILE A 17 -9.20 2.03 -11.20
CA ILE A 17 -9.86 2.48 -12.43
C ILE A 17 -8.97 2.12 -13.63
N GLY A 18 -9.43 1.19 -14.45
CA GLY A 18 -8.81 0.82 -15.72
C GLY A 18 -9.44 1.55 -16.92
N GLY A 19 -9.15 1.06 -18.12
CA GLY A 19 -9.56 1.71 -19.38
C GLY A 19 -11.07 1.74 -19.60
N GLU A 20 -11.79 0.74 -19.07
CA GLU A 20 -13.24 0.58 -19.24
C GLU A 20 -14.04 0.96 -17.97
N GLY A 21 -13.36 1.44 -16.93
CA GLY A 21 -13.97 1.81 -15.65
C GLY A 21 -13.37 1.08 -14.44
N PRO A 22 -14.12 0.94 -13.34
CA PRO A 22 -13.65 0.23 -12.15
C PRO A 22 -13.36 -1.25 -12.43
N GLU A 23 -12.18 -1.71 -12.01
CA GLU A 23 -11.70 -3.09 -12.13
C GLU A 23 -11.41 -3.65 -10.74
N THR A 24 -11.88 -4.87 -10.48
CA THR A 24 -11.52 -5.64 -9.29
C THR A 24 -10.14 -6.28 -9.47
N VAL A 25 -9.30 -6.17 -8.44
CA VAL A 25 -7.97 -6.76 -8.38
C VAL A 25 -7.91 -7.69 -7.18
N SER A 26 -7.77 -9.00 -7.44
CA SER A 26 -7.53 -9.99 -6.40
C SER A 26 -6.11 -9.85 -5.88
N LEU A 27 -5.97 -9.61 -4.57
CA LEU A 27 -4.65 -9.46 -3.94
C LEU A 27 -3.90 -10.80 -3.89
N SER A 28 -4.61 -11.92 -3.75
CA SER A 28 -4.02 -13.25 -3.78
C SER A 28 -3.48 -13.59 -5.17
N GLU A 29 -4.20 -13.26 -6.24
CA GLU A 29 -3.68 -13.41 -7.62
C GLU A 29 -2.50 -12.49 -7.92
N LEU A 30 -2.51 -11.26 -7.38
CA LEU A 30 -1.44 -10.30 -7.57
C LEU A 30 -0.13 -10.74 -6.89
N THR A 31 -0.22 -11.48 -5.79
CA THR A 31 0.93 -11.89 -4.95
C THR A 31 1.33 -13.35 -5.10
N ALA A 32 0.52 -14.19 -5.74
CA ALA A 32 0.82 -15.62 -5.95
C ALA A 32 2.11 -15.81 -6.75
N GLY A 33 3.04 -16.58 -6.17
CA GLY A 33 4.34 -16.89 -6.78
C GLY A 33 5.25 -15.69 -7.02
N LYS A 34 4.97 -14.54 -6.40
CA LYS A 34 5.70 -13.27 -6.59
C LYS A 34 6.21 -12.70 -5.28
N THR A 35 7.23 -11.86 -5.39
CA THR A 35 7.66 -10.96 -4.32
C THR A 35 7.10 -9.57 -4.59
N VAL A 36 6.28 -9.05 -3.68
CA VAL A 36 5.56 -7.79 -3.85
C VAL A 36 5.86 -6.86 -2.67
N ALA A 37 6.27 -5.64 -2.98
CA ALA A 37 6.35 -4.56 -2.01
C ALA A 37 4.97 -3.89 -1.89
N ILE A 38 4.38 -3.92 -0.70
CA ILE A 38 3.08 -3.30 -0.45
C ILE A 38 3.26 -2.22 0.61
N PHE A 39 2.74 -1.03 0.35
CA PHE A 39 2.65 0.03 1.34
C PHE A 39 1.23 0.55 1.44
N ALA A 40 0.82 0.96 2.63
CA ALA A 40 -0.47 1.57 2.85
C ALA A 40 -0.35 2.96 3.46
N VAL A 41 -1.34 3.80 3.14
CA VAL A 41 -1.39 5.18 3.57
C VAL A 41 -2.72 5.52 4.23
N PRO A 42 -2.72 6.47 5.18
CA PRO A 42 -3.96 7.01 5.77
C PRO A 42 -4.94 7.62 4.77
N GLY A 43 -4.42 8.20 3.69
CA GLY A 43 -5.26 8.80 2.66
C GLY A 43 -4.48 9.48 1.55
N ALA A 44 -5.05 9.40 0.36
CA ALA A 44 -4.64 10.18 -0.80
C ALA A 44 -4.64 11.68 -0.49
N PHE A 45 -3.74 12.43 -1.14
CA PHE A 45 -3.56 13.88 -0.99
C PHE A 45 -3.18 14.40 0.40
N THR A 46 -2.98 13.53 1.40
CA THR A 46 -2.45 13.96 2.70
C THR A 46 -0.95 14.30 2.58
N PRO A 47 -0.41 15.24 3.39
CA PRO A 47 0.94 15.80 3.19
C PRO A 47 2.05 14.75 3.20
N THR A 48 2.19 13.96 4.27
CA THR A 48 3.26 12.94 4.41
C THR A 48 3.19 11.89 3.30
N CYS A 49 1.98 11.47 2.93
CA CYS A 49 1.77 10.46 1.89
C CYS A 49 2.22 10.96 0.51
N SER A 50 1.91 12.20 0.19
CA SER A 50 2.17 12.78 -1.14
C SER A 50 3.58 13.32 -1.28
N ALA A 51 4.16 13.86 -0.20
CA ALA A 51 5.47 14.50 -0.23
C ALA A 51 6.64 13.55 0.06
N ALA A 52 6.39 12.42 0.74
CA ALA A 52 7.46 11.51 1.17
C ALA A 52 7.18 10.03 0.83
N HIS A 53 6.02 9.49 1.23
CA HIS A 53 5.80 8.04 1.18
C HIS A 53 5.76 7.50 -0.25
N VAL A 54 4.85 8.01 -1.09
CA VAL A 54 4.78 7.62 -2.50
C VAL A 54 6.10 7.92 -3.24
N PRO A 55 6.70 9.13 -3.13
CA PRO A 55 8.00 9.41 -3.73
C PRO A 55 9.11 8.42 -3.37
N SER A 56 9.18 7.93 -2.13
CA SER A 56 10.20 6.96 -1.73
C SER A 56 10.14 5.67 -2.55
N TYR A 57 8.93 5.16 -2.84
CA TYR A 57 8.73 3.96 -3.64
C TYR A 57 8.96 4.20 -5.13
N ILE A 58 8.64 5.40 -5.63
CA ILE A 58 8.98 5.79 -7.01
C ILE A 58 10.51 5.80 -7.20
N GLN A 59 11.25 6.41 -6.28
CA GLN A 59 12.71 6.54 -6.35
C GLN A 59 13.42 5.19 -6.20
N ALA A 60 12.91 4.31 -5.33
CA ALA A 60 13.49 2.99 -5.06
C ALA A 60 13.05 1.90 -6.04
N LYS A 61 12.13 2.19 -6.96
CA LYS A 61 11.50 1.19 -7.86
C LYS A 61 12.51 0.28 -8.53
N ASP A 62 13.52 0.85 -9.18
CA ASP A 62 14.46 0.07 -9.99
C ASP A 62 15.34 -0.81 -9.10
N GLN A 63 15.74 -0.31 -7.92
CA GLN A 63 16.50 -1.08 -6.92
C GLN A 63 15.67 -2.23 -6.33
N LEU A 64 14.38 -2.00 -6.09
CA LEU A 64 13.45 -3.05 -5.64
C LEU A 64 13.34 -4.15 -6.71
N ALA A 65 13.18 -3.76 -7.98
CA ALA A 65 13.11 -4.70 -9.09
C ALA A 65 14.43 -5.50 -9.28
N GLU A 66 15.59 -4.85 -9.17
CA GLU A 66 16.90 -5.50 -9.20
C GLU A 66 17.08 -6.54 -8.09
N LYS A 67 16.43 -6.33 -6.93
CA LYS A 67 16.38 -7.25 -5.80
C LYS A 67 15.27 -8.30 -5.88
N GLY A 68 14.57 -8.39 -7.01
CA GLY A 68 13.57 -9.43 -7.26
C GLY A 68 12.16 -9.08 -6.82
N VAL A 69 11.84 -7.82 -6.55
CA VAL A 69 10.46 -7.37 -6.33
C VAL A 69 9.74 -7.26 -7.69
N ASP A 70 8.69 -8.06 -7.87
CA ASP A 70 7.91 -8.14 -9.11
C ASP A 70 6.92 -6.97 -9.28
N ALA A 71 6.42 -6.42 -8.18
CA ALA A 71 5.43 -5.33 -8.19
C ALA A 71 5.49 -4.48 -6.92
N ILE A 72 5.08 -3.22 -7.07
CA ILE A 72 4.88 -2.28 -5.97
C ILE A 72 3.40 -1.88 -5.92
N VAL A 73 2.80 -1.96 -4.73
CA VAL A 73 1.38 -1.71 -4.50
C VAL A 73 1.21 -0.64 -3.42
N CYS A 74 0.42 0.40 -3.72
CA CYS A 74 -0.07 1.36 -2.75
C CYS A 74 -1.53 1.03 -2.41
N ILE A 75 -1.86 0.84 -1.14
CA ILE A 75 -3.23 0.61 -0.66
C ILE A 75 -3.70 1.83 0.15
N SER A 76 -4.95 2.26 -0.08
CA SER A 76 -5.61 3.28 0.74
C SER A 76 -7.10 3.02 0.87
N VAL A 77 -7.68 3.42 2.01
CA VAL A 77 -9.14 3.49 2.21
C VAL A 77 -9.67 4.79 1.62
N ASN A 78 -9.53 4.90 0.30
CA ASN A 78 -10.14 5.91 -0.56
C ASN A 78 -10.89 5.17 -1.66
N ASP A 79 -11.84 5.84 -2.31
CA ASP A 79 -12.44 5.30 -3.53
C ASP A 79 -11.42 5.23 -4.68
N PRO A 80 -11.63 4.34 -5.68
CA PRO A 80 -10.68 4.12 -6.77
C PRO A 80 -10.51 5.35 -7.68
N PHE A 81 -11.49 6.25 -7.76
CA PHE A 81 -11.40 7.45 -8.59
C PHE A 81 -10.41 8.44 -7.99
N VAL A 82 -10.50 8.66 -6.68
CA VAL A 82 -9.52 9.46 -5.92
C VAL A 82 -8.12 8.87 -6.03
N LEU A 83 -7.97 7.54 -5.90
CA LEU A 83 -6.66 6.91 -6.04
C LEU A 83 -6.09 7.00 -7.45
N LYS A 84 -6.89 6.88 -8.51
CA LYS A 84 -6.43 7.12 -9.89
C LYS A 84 -5.89 8.53 -10.05
N ALA A 85 -6.68 9.54 -9.66
CA ALA A 85 -6.29 10.93 -9.79
C ALA A 85 -5.03 11.25 -8.95
N TRP A 86 -4.92 10.67 -7.75
CA TRP A 86 -3.76 10.85 -6.90
C TRP A 86 -2.50 10.16 -7.44
N GLY A 87 -2.64 8.95 -7.97
CA GLY A 87 -1.55 8.24 -8.64
C GLY A 87 -1.00 9.00 -9.84
N GLU A 88 -1.88 9.62 -10.63
CA GLU A 88 -1.50 10.50 -11.73
C GLU A 88 -0.80 11.77 -11.23
N ALA A 89 -1.36 12.44 -10.21
CA ALA A 89 -0.82 13.68 -9.67
C ALA A 89 0.56 13.51 -8.99
N THR A 90 0.85 12.33 -8.45
CA THR A 90 2.13 12.01 -7.77
C THR A 90 3.17 11.40 -8.70
N GLY A 91 2.80 11.02 -9.92
CA GLY A 91 3.65 10.25 -10.84
C GLY A 91 3.73 8.74 -10.51
N ALA A 92 3.00 8.26 -9.50
CA ALA A 92 2.99 6.85 -9.13
C ALA A 92 2.45 5.96 -10.25
N THR A 93 1.43 6.42 -10.98
CA THR A 93 0.86 5.71 -12.13
C THR A 93 1.90 5.57 -13.25
N GLU A 94 2.63 6.64 -13.57
CA GLU A 94 3.70 6.62 -14.57
C GLU A 94 4.87 5.72 -14.14
N ALA A 95 5.19 5.72 -12.84
CA ALA A 95 6.16 4.80 -12.26
C ALA A 95 5.69 3.34 -12.27
N GLY A 96 4.44 3.04 -12.59
CA GLY A 96 3.90 1.68 -12.61
C GLY A 96 3.56 1.12 -11.24
N ILE A 97 3.36 1.98 -10.23
CA ILE A 97 2.86 1.56 -8.92
C ILE A 97 1.37 1.24 -9.03
N HIS A 98 0.97 0.09 -8.51
CA HIS A 98 -0.44 -0.30 -8.43
C HIS A 98 -1.15 0.49 -7.32
N MET A 99 -1.93 1.50 -7.70
CA MET A 99 -2.76 2.28 -6.78
C MET A 99 -4.10 1.56 -6.56
N LEU A 100 -4.26 0.86 -5.43
CA LEU A 100 -5.40 -0.01 -5.17
C LEU A 100 -6.27 0.50 -4.01
N ALA A 101 -7.56 0.65 -4.28
CA ALA A 101 -8.54 1.11 -3.32
C ALA A 101 -9.08 -0.05 -2.49
N ASP A 102 -8.88 0.03 -1.18
CA ASP A 102 -9.63 -0.73 -0.18
C ASP A 102 -10.87 0.10 0.20
N ALA A 103 -11.77 0.30 -0.76
CA ALA A 103 -12.81 1.33 -0.68
C ALA A 103 -13.80 1.14 0.48
N ASP A 104 -14.01 -0.12 0.91
CA ASP A 104 -14.87 -0.46 2.05
C ASP A 104 -14.08 -0.66 3.36
N GLY A 105 -12.74 -0.58 3.31
CA GLY A 105 -11.84 -0.77 4.45
C GLY A 105 -11.74 -2.21 4.95
N SER A 106 -12.33 -3.19 4.23
CA SER A 106 -12.43 -4.58 4.70
C SER A 106 -11.05 -5.24 4.82
N PHE A 107 -10.15 -4.99 3.87
CA PHE A 107 -8.78 -5.52 3.95
C PHE A 107 -8.00 -4.89 5.10
N THR A 108 -8.04 -3.57 5.21
CA THR A 108 -7.36 -2.82 6.28
C THR A 108 -7.81 -3.30 7.66
N LYS A 109 -9.12 -3.52 7.84
CA LYS A 109 -9.68 -4.05 9.07
C LYS A 109 -9.30 -5.52 9.32
N ALA A 110 -9.26 -6.34 8.27
CA ALA A 110 -8.81 -7.73 8.37
C ALA A 110 -7.34 -7.84 8.78
N MET A 111 -6.51 -6.88 8.35
CA MET A 111 -5.12 -6.75 8.78
C MET A 111 -4.99 -6.28 10.25
N GLY A 112 -6.06 -5.76 10.86
CA GLY A 112 -6.04 -5.16 12.19
C GLY A 112 -5.19 -3.90 12.25
N LEU A 113 -5.15 -3.14 11.15
CA LEU A 113 -4.36 -1.93 10.95
C LEU A 113 -5.25 -0.72 10.59
N ASP A 114 -6.54 -0.77 10.93
CA ASP A 114 -7.46 0.36 10.83
C ASP A 114 -7.27 1.37 11.99
N PHE A 115 -7.59 2.63 11.73
CA PHE A 115 -7.65 3.66 12.75
C PHE A 115 -8.65 4.77 12.41
N ASP A 116 -9.08 5.48 13.45
CA ASP A 116 -9.86 6.71 13.34
C ASP A 116 -9.06 7.92 13.85
N ALA A 117 -9.18 9.04 13.16
CA ALA A 117 -8.80 10.37 13.62
C ALA A 117 -9.91 11.37 13.24
N PRO A 118 -11.05 11.37 13.97
CA PRO A 118 -12.19 12.23 13.66
C PRO A 118 -11.88 13.72 13.55
N PRO A 119 -10.98 14.32 14.37
CA PRO A 119 -10.58 15.72 14.21
C PRO A 119 -9.94 16.05 12.87
N ALA A 120 -9.34 15.06 12.20
CA ALA A 120 -8.74 15.18 10.87
C ALA A 120 -9.69 14.71 9.75
N GLY A 121 -10.93 14.31 10.06
CA GLY A 121 -11.89 13.76 9.10
C GLY A 121 -11.52 12.37 8.57
N LEU A 122 -10.61 11.66 9.24
CA LEU A 122 -10.16 10.33 8.83
C LEU A 122 -10.90 9.29 9.66
N ILE A 123 -11.75 8.50 9.02
CA ILE A 123 -12.52 7.43 9.66
C ILE A 123 -12.27 6.13 8.90
N GLY A 124 -12.04 5.04 9.61
CA GLY A 124 -11.76 3.72 9.08
C GLY A 124 -10.56 3.69 8.14
N ARG A 125 -9.52 4.50 8.41
CA ARG A 125 -8.35 4.61 7.52
C ARG A 125 -7.29 3.58 7.84
N SER A 126 -6.40 3.34 6.88
CA SER A 126 -5.27 2.44 7.08
C SER A 126 -4.11 3.14 7.79
N ARG A 127 -3.58 2.51 8.84
CA ARG A 127 -2.30 2.92 9.43
C ARG A 127 -1.22 2.93 8.35
N ARG A 128 -0.21 3.77 8.52
CA ARG A 128 0.94 3.77 7.61
C ARG A 128 1.80 2.55 7.88
N TYR A 129 2.11 1.80 6.82
CA TYR A 129 3.07 0.70 6.87
C TYR A 129 3.67 0.42 5.49
N GLY A 130 4.84 -0.21 5.51
CA GLY A 130 5.48 -0.85 4.37
C GLY A 130 5.67 -2.33 4.69
N MET A 131 5.48 -3.22 3.72
CA MET A 131 5.65 -4.65 3.90
C MET A 131 6.17 -5.33 2.65
N LEU A 132 6.92 -6.41 2.86
CA LEU A 132 7.37 -7.30 1.80
C LEU A 132 6.58 -8.58 1.89
N VAL A 133 5.99 -8.99 0.77
CA VAL A 133 5.14 -10.16 0.68
C VAL A 133 5.72 -11.11 -0.36
N GLU A 134 5.90 -12.38 -0.01
CA GLU A 134 6.37 -13.42 -0.91
C GLU A 134 5.34 -14.56 -0.94
N ASP A 135 4.80 -14.83 -2.13
CA ASP A 135 3.73 -15.80 -2.33
C ASP A 135 2.57 -15.62 -1.32
N GLY A 136 2.06 -14.39 -1.23
CA GLY A 136 1.01 -14.00 -0.30
C GLY A 136 1.38 -14.07 1.19
N THR A 137 2.64 -14.35 1.56
CA THR A 137 3.11 -14.44 2.95
C THR A 137 3.90 -13.21 3.33
N VAL A 138 3.60 -12.60 4.47
CA VAL A 138 4.32 -11.43 4.99
C VAL A 138 5.73 -11.84 5.44
N LYS A 139 6.76 -11.29 4.80
CA LYS A 139 8.18 -11.53 5.12
C LYS A 139 8.78 -10.42 5.96
N ALA A 140 8.37 -9.18 5.71
CA ALA A 140 8.71 -8.02 6.52
C ALA A 140 7.47 -7.15 6.67
N LEU A 141 7.29 -6.53 7.83
CA LEU A 141 6.20 -5.61 8.12
C LEU A 141 6.73 -4.48 9.01
N ASN A 142 6.70 -3.26 8.47
CA ASN A 142 7.15 -2.05 9.13
C ASN A 142 5.95 -1.11 9.32
N VAL A 143 5.32 -1.17 10.49
CA VAL A 143 4.18 -0.32 10.85
C VAL A 143 4.69 0.90 11.59
N GLU A 144 4.24 2.09 11.18
CA GLU A 144 4.56 3.33 11.87
C GLU A 144 3.94 3.39 13.26
N GLU A 145 4.65 4.04 14.19
CA GLU A 145 4.13 4.30 15.53
C GLU A 145 2.84 5.13 15.47
N SER A 146 2.80 6.12 14.58
CA SER A 146 1.61 6.93 14.35
C SER A 146 1.35 7.18 12.85
N PRO A 147 0.08 7.33 12.42
CA PRO A 147 -0.26 7.57 11.01
C PRO A 147 0.37 8.83 10.39
N GLY A 148 0.73 9.82 11.20
CA GLY A 148 1.32 11.08 10.75
C GLY A 148 2.83 11.03 10.49
N VAL A 149 3.51 10.02 11.03
CA VAL A 149 4.96 9.82 10.93
C VAL A 149 5.27 8.88 9.76
N MET A 150 6.50 8.99 9.25
CA MET A 150 7.07 8.09 8.25
C MET A 150 8.57 7.96 8.54
N GLU A 151 8.94 6.87 9.22
CA GLU A 151 10.31 6.59 9.65
C GLU A 151 10.78 5.19 9.27
N VAL A 152 9.86 4.22 9.16
CA VAL A 152 10.17 2.80 8.96
C VAL A 152 9.40 2.18 7.79
N SER A 153 8.34 2.84 7.30
CA SER A 153 7.51 2.34 6.22
C SER A 153 8.04 2.67 4.82
N ASP A 154 9.16 3.39 4.72
CA ASP A 154 9.72 3.82 3.46
C ASP A 154 10.36 2.67 2.66
N ALA A 155 10.59 2.91 1.37
CA ALA A 155 11.15 1.90 0.47
C ALA A 155 12.62 1.56 0.77
N GLU A 156 13.41 2.48 1.32
CA GLU A 156 14.81 2.23 1.70
C GLU A 156 14.90 1.27 2.89
N THR A 157 13.99 1.41 3.86
CA THR A 157 13.84 0.47 4.97
C THR A 157 13.46 -0.91 4.44
N LEU A 158 12.56 -1.00 3.47
CA LEU A 158 12.21 -2.27 2.83
C LEU A 158 13.39 -2.89 2.07
N LEU A 159 14.17 -2.09 1.32
CA LEU A 159 15.36 -2.54 0.59
C LEU A 159 16.42 -3.20 1.48
N LYS A 160 16.51 -2.80 2.75
CA LYS A 160 17.42 -3.39 3.75
C LYS A 160 16.99 -4.80 4.20
N THR A 161 15.75 -5.19 3.92
CA THR A 161 15.18 -6.50 4.26
C THR A 161 15.29 -7.54 3.14
N LEU A 162 15.67 -7.09 1.93
CA LEU A 162 15.80 -7.87 0.70
C LEU A 162 17.23 -8.35 0.45
#